data_AF-A0A0Q3VZA3-F1
#
_entry.id   AF-A0A0Q3VZA3-F1
#
_cell.length_a   1.000
_cell.length_b   1.000
_cell.length_c   1.000
_cell.angle_alpha   90.00
_cell.angle_beta   90.00
_cell.angle_gamma   90.00
#
_symmetry.space_group_name_H-M   'P 1'
#
loop_
_entity.id
_entity.type
_entity.pdbx_description
1 polymer ?
#
loop_
_entity_poly.entity_id
_entity_poly.type
_entity_poly.pdbx_seq_one_letter_code
_entity_poly.pdbx_strand_id
1 'polypeptide(L)'
;MYNKQIKKIRGIFFLISSCFLFAGCSEEKPELQEEVVVSTEDKNKDAVRAVLESEFTVPNEEYILIQKNINKKMDEIKQNLPEGTGFGIPVDSPEWLAYEELVETTYKPYFMDYMYEQLIPANKAFQFHLSTELEEVRYEMKVRDIQVTKSENINTPKFYDITAQVEYTNNAGEVSQHEVKGMAILSEPGKIGKFEIRDDGGLGKQVQ
;
A
#
# COMPACT_ATOMS: atom_id res chain seq x y z
N MET A 1 36.27 -47.44 -59.87
CA MET A 1 34.91 -47.88 -60.23
C MET A 1 33.97 -47.24 -59.22
N TYR A 2 32.96 -46.43 -59.52
CA TYR A 2 32.13 -46.31 -60.71
C TYR A 2 31.39 -44.95 -60.65
N ASN A 3 31.44 -44.19 -61.75
CA ASN A 3 30.48 -43.20 -62.29
C ASN A 3 29.91 -42.07 -61.38
N LYS A 4 29.78 -40.81 -61.84
CA LYS A 4 29.25 -40.40 -63.15
C LYS A 4 29.60 -38.93 -63.44
N GLN A 5 30.13 -38.68 -64.63
CA GLN A 5 30.38 -37.36 -65.25
C GLN A 5 29.25 -37.04 -66.24
N ILE A 6 28.60 -35.87 -66.16
CA ILE A 6 27.85 -35.21 -67.26
C ILE A 6 27.83 -33.69 -66.97
N LYS A 7 28.70 -32.85 -67.55
CA LYS A 7 28.71 -32.19 -68.88
C LYS A 7 27.69 -31.05 -69.07
N LYS A 8 28.27 -29.84 -69.21
CA LYS A 8 28.05 -28.75 -70.19
C LYS A 8 26.63 -28.16 -70.33
N ILE A 9 26.53 -26.82 -70.39
CA ILE A 9 26.09 -26.05 -71.58
C ILE A 9 25.94 -24.54 -71.26
N ARG A 10 26.54 -23.72 -72.15
CA ARG A 10 26.17 -22.38 -72.69
C ARG A 10 25.45 -21.38 -71.77
N GLY A 11 25.87 -20.13 -71.62
CA GLY A 11 26.30 -19.22 -72.68
C GLY A 11 25.14 -18.29 -73.08
N ILE A 12 25.09 -17.13 -72.41
CA ILE A 12 24.59 -15.80 -72.81
C ILE A 12 23.19 -15.72 -73.47
N PHE A 13 22.26 -15.05 -72.78
CA PHE A 13 21.23 -14.22 -73.43
C PHE A 13 20.97 -12.93 -72.64
N PHE A 14 20.69 -11.89 -73.42
CA PHE A 14 20.72 -10.45 -73.15
C PHE A 14 19.48 -9.91 -72.39
N LEU A 15 19.71 -8.79 -71.68
CA LEU A 15 18.90 -7.55 -71.62
C LEU A 15 17.76 -7.33 -70.59
N ILE A 16 17.98 -6.21 -69.87
CA ILE A 16 17.04 -5.16 -69.40
C ILE A 16 16.19 -5.51 -68.17
N SER A 17 16.48 -4.84 -67.05
CA SER A 17 15.68 -3.70 -66.59
C SER A 17 16.13 -3.23 -65.21
N SER A 18 16.38 -1.94 -65.07
CA SER A 18 16.64 -1.27 -63.79
C SER A 18 15.51 -1.50 -62.79
N CYS A 19 15.86 -1.93 -61.58
CA CYS A 19 15.16 -1.56 -60.35
C CYS A 19 16.20 -1.36 -59.25
N PHE A 20 16.41 -0.10 -58.87
CA PHE A 20 17.04 0.25 -57.60
C PHE A 20 16.13 -0.26 -56.48
N LEU A 21 16.63 -1.15 -55.62
CA LEU A 21 16.14 -1.25 -54.25
C LEU A 21 17.35 -1.33 -53.33
N PHE A 22 17.51 -0.24 -52.59
CA PHE A 22 18.44 -0.12 -51.48
C PHE A 22 18.19 -1.28 -50.50
N ALA A 23 19.27 -1.96 -50.11
CA ALA A 23 19.30 -2.78 -48.92
C ALA A 23 19.07 -1.85 -47.72
N GLY A 24 17.83 -1.79 -47.24
CA GLY A 24 17.54 -1.26 -45.92
C GLY A 24 18.05 -2.27 -44.90
N CYS A 25 19.06 -1.88 -44.12
CA CYS A 25 19.41 -2.52 -42.87
C CYS A 25 18.14 -2.59 -42.01
N SER A 26 17.55 -3.78 -41.90
CA SER A 26 16.50 -4.02 -40.92
C SER A 26 17.18 -4.08 -39.55
N GLU A 27 17.34 -2.91 -38.93
CA GLU A 27 17.53 -2.79 -37.50
C GLU A 27 16.34 -3.50 -36.83
N GLU A 28 16.61 -4.60 -36.13
CA GLU A 28 15.66 -5.13 -35.15
C GLU A 28 15.43 -4.00 -34.13
N LYS A 29 14.23 -3.41 -34.22
CA LYS A 29 13.73 -2.48 -33.20
C LYS A 29 13.83 -3.21 -31.86
N PRO A 30 14.54 -2.65 -30.86
CA PRO A 30 14.40 -3.12 -29.50
C PRO A 30 12.92 -3.01 -29.15
N GLU A 31 12.32 -4.12 -28.70
CA GLU A 31 11.03 -4.08 -28.02
C GLU A 31 11.19 -3.08 -26.87
N LEU A 32 10.58 -1.90 -27.04
CA LEU A 32 10.32 -0.98 -25.96
C LEU A 32 9.56 -1.80 -24.93
N GLN A 33 10.23 -2.12 -23.83
CA GLN A 33 9.55 -2.43 -22.58
C GLN A 33 8.54 -1.30 -22.38
N GLU A 34 7.26 -1.59 -22.51
CA GLU A 34 6.20 -0.66 -22.14
C GLU A 34 6.43 -0.34 -20.67
N GLU A 35 7.07 0.80 -20.41
CA GLU A 35 7.04 1.43 -19.11
C GLU A 35 5.55 1.67 -18.84
N VAL A 36 4.96 0.86 -17.95
CA VAL A 36 3.57 1.03 -17.54
C VAL A 36 3.49 2.41 -16.91
N VAL A 37 3.05 3.41 -17.69
CA VAL A 37 2.84 4.77 -17.21
C VAL A 37 1.62 4.72 -16.29
N VAL A 38 1.85 4.37 -15.02
CA VAL A 38 0.81 4.39 -13.99
C VAL A 38 0.31 5.82 -13.88
N SER A 39 -0.99 6.02 -14.14
CA SER A 39 -1.57 7.35 -14.11
C SER A 39 -1.50 7.94 -12.70
N THR A 40 -1.48 9.27 -12.58
CA THR A 40 -1.52 9.93 -11.26
C THR A 40 -2.77 9.51 -10.47
N GLU A 41 -3.89 9.28 -11.15
CA GLU A 41 -5.11 8.85 -10.49
C GLU A 41 -4.98 7.43 -9.91
N ASP A 42 -4.32 6.52 -10.62
CA ASP A 42 -4.08 5.16 -10.12
C ASP A 42 -3.18 5.20 -8.89
N LYS A 43 -2.07 5.96 -8.93
CA LYS A 43 -1.20 6.18 -7.75
C LYS A 43 -1.97 6.73 -6.55
N ASN A 44 -2.91 7.64 -6.81
CA ASN A 44 -3.72 8.22 -5.75
C ASN A 44 -4.67 7.20 -5.11
N LYS A 45 -5.35 6.40 -5.93
CA LYS A 45 -6.23 5.34 -5.44
C LYS A 45 -5.44 4.27 -4.69
N ASP A 46 -4.26 3.90 -5.18
CA ASP A 46 -3.41 2.90 -4.55
C ASP A 46 -2.87 3.35 -3.19
N ALA A 47 -2.48 4.61 -3.06
CA ALA A 47 -2.09 5.17 -1.76
C ALA A 47 -3.22 5.09 -0.73
N VAL A 48 -4.46 5.41 -1.13
CA VAL A 48 -5.63 5.32 -0.25
C VAL A 48 -5.94 3.86 0.11
N ARG A 49 -5.85 2.93 -0.86
CA ARG A 49 -6.03 1.50 -0.62
C ARG A 49 -5.01 0.97 0.39
N ALA A 50 -3.73 1.28 0.21
CA ALA A 50 -2.67 0.82 1.10
C ALA A 50 -2.89 1.26 2.56
N VAL A 51 -3.36 2.50 2.78
CA VAL A 51 -3.71 2.99 4.12
C VAL A 51 -4.90 2.22 4.70
N LEU A 52 -5.96 2.00 3.91
CA LEU A 52 -7.13 1.23 4.37
C LEU A 52 -6.77 -0.23 4.68
N GLU A 53 -5.93 -0.85 3.86
CA GLU A 53 -5.44 -2.21 4.07
C GLU A 53 -4.61 -2.31 5.36
N SER A 54 -3.77 -1.30 5.64
CA SER A 54 -2.98 -1.26 6.88
C SER A 54 -3.86 -1.07 8.12
N GLU A 55 -4.86 -0.18 8.05
CA GLU A 55 -5.75 0.11 9.18
C GLU A 55 -6.75 -1.03 9.47
N PHE A 56 -7.30 -1.66 8.44
CA PHE A 56 -8.42 -2.59 8.56
C PHE A 56 -8.04 -4.06 8.29
N THR A 57 -6.76 -4.40 8.45
CA THR A 57 -6.28 -5.79 8.44
C THR A 57 -5.67 -6.13 9.80
N VAL A 58 -6.35 -6.99 10.55
CA VAL A 58 -5.93 -7.47 11.87
C VAL A 58 -6.03 -9.00 11.88
N PRO A 59 -5.06 -9.73 12.48
CA PRO A 59 -3.90 -9.23 13.23
C PRO A 59 -2.78 -8.65 12.36
N ASN A 60 -2.10 -7.64 12.89
CA ASN A 60 -0.76 -7.23 12.44
C ASN A 60 0.25 -7.69 13.50
N GLU A 61 0.92 -8.82 13.22
CA GLU A 61 1.82 -9.49 14.18
C GLU A 61 3.01 -8.62 14.58
N GLU A 62 3.51 -7.77 13.67
CA GLU A 62 4.61 -6.85 13.97
C GLU A 62 4.17 -5.75 14.93
N TYR A 63 3.01 -5.13 14.66
CA TYR A 63 2.39 -4.17 15.57
C TYR A 63 2.15 -4.79 16.96
N ILE A 64 1.56 -5.99 17.00
CA ILE A 64 1.28 -6.73 18.24
C ILE A 64 2.56 -6.96 19.06
N LEU A 65 3.64 -7.42 18.40
CA LEU A 65 4.91 -7.66 19.08
C LEU A 65 5.51 -6.37 19.66
N ILE A 66 5.46 -5.27 18.89
CA ILE A 66 5.93 -3.96 19.35
C ILE A 66 5.13 -3.49 20.57
N GLN A 67 3.80 -3.57 20.53
CA GLN A 67 2.96 -3.18 21.67
C GLN A 67 3.23 -4.05 22.91
N LYS A 68 3.44 -5.36 22.76
CA LYS A 68 3.86 -6.23 23.88
C LYS A 68 5.18 -5.77 24.50
N ASN A 69 6.16 -5.39 23.68
CA ASN A 69 7.46 -4.91 24.16
C ASN A 69 7.33 -3.56 24.86
N ILE A 70 6.54 -2.64 24.31
CA ILE A 70 6.23 -1.34 24.93
C ILE A 70 5.56 -1.55 26.29
N ASN A 71 4.52 -2.40 26.37
CA ASN A 71 3.82 -2.70 27.62
C ASN A 71 4.75 -3.31 28.68
N LYS A 72 5.57 -4.29 28.28
CA LYS A 72 6.59 -4.86 29.16
C LYS A 72 7.56 -3.80 29.68
N LYS A 73 8.04 -2.90 28.81
CA LYS A 73 8.94 -1.82 29.19
C LYS A 73 8.29 -0.84 30.16
N MET A 74 7.02 -0.52 29.93
CA MET A 74 6.22 0.31 30.82
C MET A 74 6.08 -0.33 32.21
N ASP A 75 5.83 -1.64 32.28
CA ASP A 75 5.76 -2.35 33.56
C ASP A 75 7.09 -2.34 34.33
N GLU A 76 8.21 -2.53 33.63
CA GLU A 76 9.56 -2.42 34.22
C GLU A 76 9.81 -1.03 34.80
N ILE A 77 9.43 0.03 34.08
CA ILE A 77 9.57 1.42 34.54
C ILE A 77 8.68 1.64 35.78
N LYS A 78 7.41 1.22 35.71
CA LYS A 78 6.43 1.37 36.78
C LYS A 78 6.89 0.75 38.09
N GLN A 79 7.49 -0.44 38.05
CA GLN A 79 8.00 -1.13 39.25
C GLN A 79 9.10 -0.36 39.98
N ASN A 80 9.78 0.56 39.28
CA ASN A 80 10.87 1.36 39.82
C ASN A 80 10.43 2.78 40.24
N LEU A 81 9.14 3.12 40.08
CA LEU A 81 8.59 4.43 40.41
C LEU A 81 7.68 4.37 41.64
N PRO A 82 7.62 5.46 42.44
CA PRO A 82 6.60 5.59 43.48
C PRO A 82 5.19 5.48 42.89
N GLU A 83 4.29 4.81 43.62
CA GLU A 83 2.89 4.69 43.23
C GLU A 83 2.26 6.06 42.96
N GLY A 84 1.46 6.17 41.89
CA GLY A 84 0.83 7.42 41.47
C GLY A 84 1.72 8.36 40.66
N THR A 85 2.99 8.01 40.41
CA THR A 85 3.85 8.76 39.49
C THR A 85 3.42 8.48 38.04
N GLY A 86 3.03 9.52 37.31
CA GLY A 86 2.83 9.42 35.86
C GLY A 86 4.14 9.12 35.16
N PHE A 87 4.13 8.19 34.22
CA PHE A 87 5.29 7.84 33.41
C PHE A 87 4.85 7.49 31.98
N GLY A 88 5.80 7.55 31.06
CA GLY A 88 5.64 7.10 29.69
C GLY A 88 6.91 6.38 29.24
N ILE A 89 6.87 5.82 28.05
CA ILE A 89 8.06 5.23 27.45
C ILE A 89 9.00 6.35 26.97
N PRO A 90 10.32 6.27 27.23
CA PRO A 90 11.27 7.22 26.68
C PRO A 90 11.23 7.21 25.14
N VAL A 91 11.22 8.39 24.52
CA VAL A 91 11.15 8.52 23.05
C VAL A 91 12.41 8.03 22.33
N ASP A 92 13.49 7.79 23.05
CA ASP A 92 14.74 7.22 22.54
C ASP A 92 14.90 5.74 22.91
N SER A 93 13.87 5.11 23.50
CA SER A 93 13.91 3.68 23.82
C SER A 93 13.82 2.83 22.54
N PRO A 94 14.46 1.64 22.50
CA PRO A 94 14.36 0.75 21.35
C PRO A 94 12.91 0.37 20.99
N GLU A 95 12.03 0.24 21.98
CA GLU A 95 10.64 -0.11 21.77
C GLU A 95 9.83 1.05 21.15
N TRP A 96 10.09 2.29 21.56
CA TRP A 96 9.47 3.47 20.93
C TRP A 96 9.96 3.65 19.49
N LEU A 97 11.28 3.52 19.27
CA LEU A 97 11.87 3.62 17.94
C LEU A 97 11.35 2.53 16.99
N ALA A 98 11.11 1.31 17.49
CA ALA A 98 10.50 0.25 16.70
C ALA A 98 9.06 0.59 16.28
N TYR A 99 8.28 1.23 17.15
CA TYR A 99 6.95 1.72 16.80
C TYR A 99 7.01 2.84 15.77
N GLU A 100 7.91 3.81 15.95
CA GLU A 100 8.14 4.89 14.98
C GLU A 100 8.55 4.33 13.60
N GLU A 101 9.44 3.33 13.56
CA GLU A 101 9.87 2.67 12.33
C GLU A 101 8.72 1.92 11.64
N LEU A 102 7.88 1.21 12.39
CA LEU A 102 6.69 0.55 11.83
C LEU A 102 5.73 1.59 11.22
N VAL A 103 5.47 2.69 11.92
CA VAL A 103 4.60 3.77 11.42
C VAL A 103 5.24 4.45 10.20
N GLU A 104 6.54 4.68 10.23
CA GLU A 104 7.30 5.27 9.13
C GLU A 104 7.18 4.41 7.87
N THR A 105 7.52 3.14 7.97
CA THR A 105 7.52 2.19 6.85
C THR A 105 6.12 1.97 6.30
N THR A 106 5.10 1.91 7.17
CA THR A 106 3.71 1.66 6.79
C THR A 106 3.05 2.89 6.13
N TYR A 107 3.26 4.10 6.68
CA TYR A 107 2.45 5.27 6.30
C TYR A 107 3.21 6.38 5.59
N LYS A 108 4.49 6.63 5.90
CA LYS A 108 5.26 7.74 5.30
C LYS A 108 5.29 7.73 3.76
N PRO A 109 5.33 6.57 3.07
CA PRO A 109 5.24 6.54 1.62
C PRO A 109 3.97 7.19 1.06
N TYR A 110 2.85 7.13 1.80
CA TYR A 110 1.52 7.51 1.34
C TYR A 110 1.05 8.87 1.83
N PHE A 111 1.68 9.45 2.85
CA PHE A 111 1.28 10.75 3.40
C PHE A 111 2.25 11.88 3.02
N MET A 112 1.71 13.10 2.96
CA MET A 112 2.52 14.32 3.01
C MET A 112 3.22 14.41 4.36
N ASP A 113 4.44 14.96 4.42
CA ASP A 113 5.23 15.04 5.66
C ASP A 113 4.44 15.63 6.84
N TYR A 114 3.75 16.76 6.62
CA TYR A 114 2.95 17.42 7.66
C TYR A 114 1.77 16.57 8.17
N MET A 115 1.23 15.64 7.36
CA MET A 115 0.19 14.72 7.81
C MET A 115 0.79 13.50 8.51
N TYR A 116 1.91 13.00 8.00
CA TYR A 116 2.67 11.90 8.60
C TYR A 116 3.08 12.24 10.04
N GLU A 117 3.61 13.45 10.26
CA GLU A 117 4.03 13.95 11.58
C GLU A 117 2.90 13.98 12.62
N GLN A 118 1.62 13.89 12.19
CA GLN A 118 0.46 13.87 13.07
C GLN A 118 -0.05 12.45 13.37
N LEU A 119 0.49 11.41 12.73
CA LEU A 119 -0.05 10.05 12.87
C LEU A 119 0.12 9.51 14.29
N ILE A 120 1.33 9.60 14.84
CA ILE A 120 1.62 9.12 16.21
C ILE A 120 1.00 10.04 17.27
N PRO A 121 1.25 11.38 17.27
CA PRO A 121 0.78 12.24 18.36
C PRO A 121 -0.75 12.32 18.48
N ALA A 122 -1.47 12.10 17.38
CA ALA A 122 -2.93 12.12 17.36
C ALA A 122 -3.56 10.71 17.42
N ASN A 123 -2.76 9.66 17.66
CA ASN A 123 -3.21 8.26 17.71
C ASN A 123 -4.02 7.84 16.46
N LYS A 124 -3.49 8.16 15.28
CA LYS A 124 -4.13 7.90 13.98
C LYS A 124 -3.52 6.75 13.20
N ALA A 125 -2.33 6.28 13.58
CA ALA A 125 -1.75 5.07 13.01
C ALA A 125 -2.27 3.84 13.76
N PHE A 126 -2.71 2.82 13.01
CA PHE A 126 -3.22 1.56 13.54
C PHE A 126 -4.40 1.75 14.51
N GLN A 127 -5.28 2.73 14.23
CA GLN A 127 -6.35 3.16 15.13
C GLN A 127 -7.34 2.02 15.45
N PHE A 128 -7.48 1.04 14.55
CA PHE A 128 -8.36 -0.11 14.73
C PHE A 128 -7.65 -1.35 15.26
N HIS A 129 -6.36 -1.29 15.62
CA HIS A 129 -5.59 -2.43 16.14
C HIS A 129 -5.57 -2.47 17.68
N LEU A 130 -6.50 -1.76 18.33
CA LEU A 130 -6.53 -1.58 19.78
C LEU A 130 -6.57 -2.92 20.52
N SER A 131 -5.78 -2.99 21.59
CA SER A 131 -5.74 -4.09 22.56
C SER A 131 -5.38 -5.46 21.97
N THR A 132 -4.96 -5.54 20.71
CA THR A 132 -4.60 -6.79 20.02
C THR A 132 -3.38 -7.48 20.62
N GLU A 133 -2.62 -6.76 21.46
CA GLU A 133 -1.52 -7.30 22.24
C GLU A 133 -1.94 -8.11 23.47
N LEU A 134 -3.19 -7.97 23.93
CA LEU A 134 -3.74 -8.69 25.08
C LEU A 134 -4.15 -10.12 24.68
N GLU A 135 -3.85 -11.11 25.52
CA GLU A 135 -4.09 -12.54 25.19
C GLU A 135 -5.59 -12.88 25.03
N GLU A 136 -6.44 -12.14 25.72
CA GLU A 136 -7.90 -12.27 25.66
C GLU A 136 -8.51 -11.63 24.41
N VAL A 137 -7.78 -10.79 23.68
CA VAL A 137 -8.24 -10.11 22.47
C VAL A 137 -7.71 -10.85 21.25
N ARG A 138 -8.62 -11.40 20.44
CA ARG A 138 -8.30 -12.23 19.26
C ARG A 138 -9.26 -11.97 18.11
N TYR A 139 -9.74 -10.74 17.97
CA TYR A 139 -10.54 -10.41 16.82
C TYR A 139 -9.69 -10.37 15.54
N GLU A 140 -10.32 -10.64 14.41
CA GLU A 140 -9.72 -10.48 13.09
C GLU A 140 -10.49 -9.40 12.32
N MET A 141 -9.78 -8.67 11.47
CA MET A 141 -10.40 -7.79 10.48
C MET A 141 -9.81 -8.04 9.11
N LYS A 142 -10.68 -8.02 8.09
CA LYS A 142 -10.30 -8.12 6.69
C LYS A 142 -11.07 -7.08 5.90
N VAL A 143 -10.35 -6.15 5.29
CA VAL A 143 -10.95 -5.19 4.37
C VAL A 143 -11.06 -5.77 2.96
N ARG A 144 -12.20 -5.49 2.32
CA ARG A 144 -12.54 -5.91 0.95
C ARG A 144 -13.32 -4.80 0.26
N ASP A 145 -13.48 -4.97 -1.06
CA ASP A 145 -14.34 -4.11 -1.88
C ASP A 145 -14.02 -2.60 -1.74
N ILE A 146 -12.73 -2.27 -1.63
CA ILE A 146 -12.28 -0.88 -1.48
C ILE A 146 -12.57 -0.10 -2.76
N GLN A 147 -13.43 0.89 -2.63
CA GLN A 147 -13.78 1.86 -3.67
C GLN A 147 -13.19 3.22 -3.31
N VAL A 148 -12.39 3.76 -4.22
CA VAL A 148 -11.81 5.10 -4.11
C VAL A 148 -12.23 5.90 -5.33
N THR A 149 -13.17 6.82 -5.13
CA THR A 149 -13.82 7.57 -6.21
C THR A 149 -13.41 9.02 -6.16
N LYS A 150 -12.79 9.51 -7.23
CA LYS A 150 -12.40 10.91 -7.35
C LYS A 150 -13.65 11.78 -7.51
N SER A 151 -13.65 12.95 -6.87
CA SER A 151 -14.72 13.94 -7.04
C SER A 151 -14.82 14.40 -8.50
N GLU A 152 -16.02 14.39 -9.05
CA GLU A 152 -16.32 14.96 -10.38
C GLU A 152 -16.37 16.49 -10.35
N ASN A 153 -16.40 17.10 -9.17
CA ASN A 153 -16.40 18.55 -9.03
C ASN A 153 -15.02 19.10 -9.42
N ILE A 154 -15.00 19.84 -10.52
CA ILE A 154 -13.80 20.44 -11.10
C ILE A 154 -13.08 21.42 -10.14
N ASN A 155 -13.79 21.95 -9.14
CA ASN A 155 -13.21 22.84 -8.13
C ASN A 155 -12.52 22.07 -6.98
N THR A 156 -12.74 20.75 -6.88
CA THR A 156 -12.16 19.87 -5.86
C THR A 156 -11.50 18.62 -6.49
N PRO A 157 -10.62 18.77 -7.49
CA PRO A 157 -10.08 17.64 -8.25
C PRO A 157 -9.13 16.74 -7.43
N LYS A 158 -8.81 17.14 -6.20
CA LYS A 158 -7.95 16.41 -5.27
C LYS A 158 -8.74 15.59 -4.24
N PHE A 159 -10.06 15.68 -4.25
CA PHE A 159 -10.94 15.03 -3.28
C PHE A 159 -11.32 13.65 -3.78
N TYR A 160 -11.30 12.69 -2.87
CA TYR A 160 -11.70 11.31 -3.09
C TYR A 160 -12.66 10.89 -1.98
N ASP A 161 -13.77 10.29 -2.38
CA ASP A 161 -14.67 9.58 -1.48
C ASP A 161 -14.23 8.12 -1.41
N ILE A 162 -14.35 7.55 -0.21
CA ILE A 162 -13.89 6.21 0.11
C ILE A 162 -15.07 5.41 0.64
N THR A 163 -15.22 4.19 0.13
CA THR A 163 -16.06 3.15 0.73
C THR A 163 -15.27 1.85 0.79
N ALA A 164 -15.37 1.11 1.89
CA ALA A 164 -14.78 -0.22 2.01
C ALA A 164 -15.65 -1.11 2.90
N GLN A 165 -15.67 -2.41 2.63
CA GLN A 165 -16.30 -3.40 3.50
C GLN A 165 -15.26 -4.01 4.41
N VAL A 166 -15.48 -3.96 5.72
CA VAL A 166 -14.65 -4.63 6.72
C VAL A 166 -15.42 -5.81 7.30
N GLU A 167 -14.89 -7.00 7.09
CA GLU A 167 -15.32 -8.21 7.80
C GLU A 167 -14.62 -8.24 9.15
N TYR A 168 -15.38 -8.28 10.22
CA TYR A 168 -14.90 -8.37 11.60
C TYR A 168 -15.30 -9.71 12.19
N THR A 169 -14.35 -10.45 12.75
CA THR A 169 -14.59 -11.70 13.47
C THR A 169 -14.22 -11.48 14.93
N ASN A 170 -15.16 -11.62 15.85
CA ASN A 170 -14.90 -11.43 17.29
C ASN A 170 -14.21 -12.66 17.93
N ASN A 171 -13.88 -12.55 19.21
CA ASN A 171 -13.23 -13.62 19.99
C ASN A 171 -14.02 -14.94 20.05
N ALA A 172 -15.35 -14.89 19.84
CA ALA A 172 -16.23 -16.06 19.81
C ALA A 172 -16.34 -16.68 18.40
N GLY A 173 -15.69 -16.08 17.40
CA GLY A 173 -15.77 -16.48 16.00
C GLY A 173 -17.02 -15.98 15.28
N GLU A 174 -17.80 -15.08 15.88
CA GLU A 174 -18.95 -14.47 15.24
C GLU A 174 -18.49 -13.39 14.25
N VAL A 175 -19.08 -13.41 13.05
CA VAL A 175 -18.69 -12.53 11.95
C VAL A 175 -19.74 -11.45 11.74
N SER A 176 -19.30 -10.20 11.62
CA SER A 176 -20.12 -9.06 11.20
C SER A 176 -19.44 -8.31 10.05
N GLN A 177 -20.23 -7.54 9.30
CA GLN A 177 -19.74 -6.69 8.20
C GLN A 177 -20.03 -5.23 8.52
N HIS A 178 -19.05 -4.38 8.26
CA HIS A 178 -19.10 -2.95 8.52
C HIS A 178 -18.72 -2.18 7.26
N GLU A 179 -19.62 -1.32 6.78
CA GLU A 179 -19.33 -0.41 5.68
C GLU A 179 -18.64 0.83 6.23
N VAL A 180 -17.37 0.99 5.88
CA VAL A 180 -16.55 2.15 6.25
C VAL A 180 -16.63 3.18 5.14
N LYS A 181 -16.93 4.43 5.51
CA LYS A 181 -16.94 5.58 4.61
C LYS A 181 -15.97 6.64 5.09
N GLY A 182 -15.24 7.20 4.15
CA GLY A 182 -14.25 8.22 4.44
C GLY A 182 -14.00 9.16 3.27
N MET A 183 -12.97 9.97 3.44
CA MET A 183 -12.49 10.84 2.40
C MET A 183 -10.97 10.96 2.43
N ALA A 184 -10.38 11.29 1.28
CA ALA A 184 -8.99 11.69 1.17
C ALA A 184 -8.83 12.96 0.31
N ILE A 185 -7.83 13.78 0.63
CA ILE A 185 -7.33 14.84 -0.26
C ILE A 185 -5.90 14.47 -0.63
N LEU A 186 -5.64 14.27 -1.93
CA LEU A 186 -4.29 13.98 -2.42
C LEU A 186 -3.66 15.23 -3.03
N SER A 187 -2.69 15.78 -2.31
CA SER A 187 -2.04 17.06 -2.64
C SER A 187 -1.03 16.89 -3.77
N GLU A 188 -0.37 15.74 -3.82
CA GLU A 188 0.60 15.30 -4.84
C GLU A 188 0.31 13.84 -5.23
N PRO A 189 0.83 13.36 -6.39
CA PRO A 189 0.62 11.98 -6.83
C PRO A 189 1.01 10.94 -5.76
N GLY A 190 0.04 10.16 -5.30
CA GLY A 190 0.21 9.14 -4.26
C GLY A 190 0.43 9.68 -2.84
N LYS A 191 0.30 10.99 -2.62
CA LYS A 191 0.53 11.63 -1.31
C LYS A 191 -0.73 12.25 -0.73
N ILE A 192 -1.18 11.67 0.37
CA ILE A 192 -2.37 12.04 1.11
C ILE A 192 -2.06 13.24 2.01
N GLY A 193 -2.72 14.36 1.71
CA GLY A 193 -2.68 15.59 2.49
C GLY A 193 -3.82 15.74 3.49
N LYS A 194 -4.84 14.88 3.42
CA LYS A 194 -5.88 14.69 4.44
C LYS A 194 -6.49 13.31 4.28
N PHE A 195 -6.71 12.59 5.38
CA PHE A 195 -7.43 11.32 5.44
C PHE A 195 -8.38 11.35 6.63
N GLU A 196 -9.62 10.91 6.43
CA GLU A 196 -10.65 10.95 7.47
C GLU A 196 -11.67 9.82 7.25
N ILE A 197 -11.86 8.98 8.26
CA ILE A 197 -13.00 8.08 8.35
C ILE A 197 -14.16 8.86 8.96
N ARG A 198 -15.28 8.93 8.24
CA ARG A 198 -16.47 9.72 8.62
C ARG A 198 -17.57 8.86 9.23
N ASP A 199 -17.62 7.60 8.82
CA ASP A 199 -18.53 6.58 9.31
C ASP A 199 -17.77 5.25 9.26
N ASP A 200 -17.64 4.58 10.39
CA ASP A 200 -16.95 3.29 10.51
C ASP A 200 -17.93 2.11 10.51
N GLY A 201 -19.23 2.35 10.25
CA GLY A 201 -20.25 1.32 10.28
C GLY A 201 -20.44 0.72 11.68
N GLY A 202 -20.03 1.44 12.74
CA GLY A 202 -20.05 0.95 14.12
C GLY A 202 -18.90 0.03 14.49
N LEU A 203 -17.90 -0.13 13.61
CA LEU A 203 -16.72 -0.98 13.85
C LEU A 203 -15.94 -0.54 15.10
N GLY A 204 -15.79 0.76 15.32
CA GLY A 204 -15.12 1.31 16.51
C GLY A 204 -15.74 0.84 17.82
N LYS A 205 -17.03 0.50 17.85
CA LYS A 205 -17.70 -0.05 19.05
C LYS A 205 -17.38 -1.52 19.31
N GLN A 206 -16.83 -2.22 18.33
CA GLN A 206 -16.46 -3.63 18.44
C GLN A 206 -15.02 -3.81 18.93
N VAL A 207 -14.13 -2.87 18.58
CA VAL A 207 -12.68 -2.93 18.86
C VAL A 207 -12.25 -2.11 20.08
N GLN A 208 -13.17 -1.40 20.74
CA GLN A 208 -12.93 -0.58 21.94
C GLN A 208 -13.32 -1.30 23.23
#